data_AF-A0A9D1TYR6-F1
#
_entry.id   AF-A0A9D1TYR6-F1
#
_cell.length_a   1.000
_cell.length_b   1.000
_cell.length_c   1.000
_cell.angle_alpha   90.00
_cell.angle_beta   90.00
_cell.angle_gamma   90.00
#
_symmetry.space_group_name_H-M   'P 1'
#
loop_
_entity.id
_entity.type
_entity.pdbx_description
1 polymer ?
#
loop_
_entity_poly.entity_id
_entity_poly.type
_entity_poly.pdbx_seq_one_letter_code
_entity_poly.pdbx_strand_id
1 'polypeptide(L)'
;MKHPILNFVGTGCLTATLMLLVACGGGSQTQQKKEKTYLPPTVPSMISEPDQRAAYAVEHYWDKFDFTDREWIADSGALEQTFANYIGIMGYAPENSVRTSFAKTFATAAKDSAMYRRLAQVAEHYLYEPNSPMKNEAWYVAVLDALLSDSVLTDAEKVRLQFQRQMTQRNQVGEKAADIPFVTSNGVEGSLYGLKSPYVLLFFHDPDCGTCRDLTLMIDRSGVIQQLIASKQLTVLTIYPDEEEQAWRNHLTQMPQLGWIHGWDQQRVLRREHRYDLRALPTLYLLDKGKKVLIKDGTFNIIEQACSKLEVD
;
A
#
# COMPACT_ATOMS: atom_id res chain seq x y z
N MET A 1 -3.86 18.55 52.75
CA MET A 1 -3.52 19.95 53.14
C MET A 1 -3.77 20.83 51.92
N LYS A 2 -4.97 21.39 51.77
CA LYS A 2 -5.31 22.80 52.07
C LYS A 2 -4.43 23.83 51.33
N HIS A 3 -4.98 24.38 50.23
CA HIS A 3 -5.04 25.78 49.73
C HIS A 3 -3.98 26.82 50.17
N PRO A 4 -3.70 27.94 49.43
CA PRO A 4 -4.69 28.70 48.64
C PRO A 4 -4.22 29.45 47.35
N ILE A 5 -5.25 29.96 46.69
CA ILE A 5 -5.32 31.01 45.67
C ILE A 5 -4.98 32.38 46.32
N LEU A 6 -4.29 33.27 45.60
CA LEU A 6 -4.39 34.71 45.84
C LEU A 6 -4.37 35.49 44.50
N ASN A 7 -5.45 36.23 44.25
CA ASN A 7 -5.58 37.25 43.22
C ASN A 7 -4.72 38.48 43.57
N PHE A 8 -4.19 39.16 42.55
CA PHE A 8 -3.86 40.59 42.66
C PHE A 8 -4.32 41.34 41.41
N VAL A 9 -5.25 42.27 41.64
CA VAL A 9 -5.64 43.37 40.75
C VAL A 9 -4.70 44.54 41.05
N GLY A 10 -4.25 45.27 40.02
CA GLY A 10 -3.45 46.47 40.25
C GLY A 10 -3.00 47.19 38.98
N THR A 11 -3.85 48.08 38.50
CA THR A 11 -3.62 49.20 37.58
C THR A 11 -2.28 49.93 37.77
N GLY A 12 -1.59 50.26 36.67
CA GLY A 12 -0.42 51.14 36.65
C GLY A 12 -0.09 51.61 35.23
N CYS A 13 -0.55 52.82 34.91
CA CYS A 13 -0.33 53.55 33.66
C CYS A 13 1.10 54.09 33.58
N LEU A 14 1.87 53.86 32.52
CA LEU A 14 3.00 54.73 32.15
C LEU A 14 3.42 54.55 30.67
N THR A 15 3.07 55.60 29.90
CA THR A 15 3.85 56.28 28.87
C THR A 15 4.44 55.50 27.68
N ALA A 16 3.91 55.88 26.52
CA ALA A 16 4.43 55.76 25.18
C ALA A 16 5.96 55.88 25.03
N THR A 17 6.54 54.94 24.29
CA THR A 17 7.74 55.18 23.47
C THR A 17 7.47 54.67 22.06
N LEU A 18 7.28 55.64 21.16
CA LEU A 18 7.20 55.48 19.72
C LEU A 18 8.62 55.16 19.21
N MET A 19 8.89 53.92 18.79
CA MET A 19 10.02 53.61 17.92
C MET A 19 9.50 53.30 16.53
N LEU A 20 9.56 54.31 15.67
CA LEU A 20 9.49 54.17 14.22
C LEU A 20 10.80 53.52 13.74
N LEU A 21 10.74 52.25 13.38
CA LEU A 21 11.68 51.65 12.43
C LEU A 21 10.91 51.37 11.15
N VAL A 22 11.19 52.23 10.17
CA VAL A 22 10.87 52.04 8.76
C VAL A 22 11.65 50.82 8.28
N ALA A 23 10.96 49.69 8.09
CA ALA A 23 11.46 48.59 7.28
C ALA A 23 10.80 48.71 5.91
N CYS A 24 11.62 49.08 4.92
CA CYS A 24 11.25 49.19 3.53
C CYS A 24 10.72 47.86 2.98
N GLY A 25 9.84 48.00 1.98
CA GLY A 25 9.12 46.91 1.35
C GLY A 25 10.02 45.83 0.79
N GLY A 26 9.61 44.61 1.09
CA GLY A 26 10.10 43.36 0.53
C GLY A 26 9.07 42.28 0.82
N GLY A 27 7.79 42.62 0.64
CA GLY A 27 6.72 41.63 0.71
C GLY A 27 6.93 40.66 -0.45
N SER A 28 7.60 39.55 -0.16
CA SER A 28 7.39 38.31 -0.90
C SER A 28 5.90 38.02 -0.80
N GLN A 29 5.15 38.48 -1.80
CA GLN A 29 3.87 37.88 -2.10
C GLN A 29 4.21 36.46 -2.51
N THR A 30 4.16 35.55 -1.55
CA THR A 30 3.92 34.15 -1.84
C THR A 30 2.57 34.18 -2.54
N GLN A 31 2.57 34.20 -3.88
CA GLN A 31 1.38 33.95 -4.66
C GLN A 31 0.91 32.57 -4.20
N GLN A 32 -0.10 32.54 -3.33
CA GLN A 32 -0.89 31.35 -3.11
C GLN A 32 -1.46 31.00 -4.49
N LYS A 33 -0.80 30.07 -5.18
CA LYS A 33 -1.31 29.49 -6.42
C LYS A 33 -2.70 28.96 -6.05
N LYS A 34 -3.73 29.56 -6.63
CA LYS A 34 -5.12 29.13 -6.40
C LYS A 34 -5.23 27.73 -6.99
N GLU A 35 -5.11 26.72 -6.13
CA GLU A 35 -5.16 25.32 -6.54
C GLU A 35 -6.47 25.05 -7.27
N LYS A 36 -6.37 24.40 -8.42
CA LYS A 36 -7.54 24.02 -9.18
C LYS A 36 -8.34 22.99 -8.38
N THR A 37 -9.66 23.15 -8.31
CA THR A 37 -10.51 22.21 -7.56
C THR A 37 -11.54 21.59 -8.50
N TYR A 38 -11.71 20.28 -8.37
CA TYR A 38 -12.76 19.53 -9.06
C TYR A 38 -13.84 19.12 -8.05
N LEU A 39 -15.11 19.33 -8.41
CA LEU A 39 -16.24 18.96 -7.57
C LEU A 39 -16.81 17.61 -8.03
N PRO A 40 -17.04 16.66 -7.10
CA PRO A 40 -17.65 15.38 -7.43
C PRO A 40 -19.09 15.56 -7.95
N PRO A 41 -19.64 14.57 -8.66
CA PRO A 41 -20.99 14.63 -9.20
C PRO A 41 -22.03 14.71 -8.07
N THR A 42 -23.10 15.46 -8.31
CA THR A 42 -24.25 15.48 -7.42
C THR A 42 -25.10 14.24 -7.68
N VAL A 43 -25.19 13.35 -6.68
CA VAL A 43 -26.02 12.15 -6.76
C VAL A 43 -27.50 12.55 -6.70
N PRO A 44 -28.35 12.12 -7.66
CA PRO A 44 -29.79 12.37 -7.63
C PRO A 44 -30.43 11.93 -6.32
N SER A 45 -31.34 12.74 -5.78
CA SER A 45 -32.02 12.46 -4.49
C SER A 45 -32.90 11.20 -4.53
N MET A 46 -33.29 10.76 -5.72
CA MET A 46 -34.02 9.51 -5.95
C MET A 46 -33.19 8.24 -5.68
N ILE A 47 -31.86 8.32 -5.65
CA ILE A 47 -30.98 7.20 -5.30
C ILE A 47 -30.73 7.25 -3.80
N SER A 48 -31.40 6.39 -3.03
CA SER A 48 -31.31 6.33 -1.57
C SER A 48 -30.21 5.41 -1.07
N GLU A 49 -30.06 4.23 -1.70
CA GLU A 49 -29.19 3.16 -1.20
C GLU A 49 -27.71 3.56 -1.25
N PRO A 50 -26.95 3.43 -0.14
CA PRO A 50 -25.57 3.92 -0.06
C PRO A 50 -24.63 3.40 -1.15
N ASP A 51 -24.71 2.11 -1.48
CA ASP A 51 -23.90 1.45 -2.50
C ASP A 51 -24.25 1.95 -3.91
N GLN A 52 -25.54 2.14 -4.21
CA GLN A 52 -26.01 2.71 -5.48
C GLN A 52 -25.61 4.18 -5.62
N ARG A 53 -25.63 4.94 -4.53
CA ARG A 53 -25.16 6.34 -4.51
C ARG A 53 -23.65 6.41 -4.79
N ALA A 54 -22.87 5.51 -4.20
CA ALA A 54 -21.43 5.41 -4.45
C ALA A 54 -21.14 4.97 -5.90
N ALA A 55 -21.87 3.97 -6.40
CA ALA A 55 -21.78 3.53 -7.79
C ALA A 55 -22.01 4.70 -8.76
N TYR A 56 -23.10 5.45 -8.58
CA TYR A 56 -23.39 6.64 -9.38
C TYR A 56 -22.25 7.67 -9.28
N ALA A 57 -21.79 7.98 -8.06
CA ALA A 57 -20.75 8.97 -7.85
C ALA A 57 -19.42 8.60 -8.53
N VAL A 58 -19.06 7.31 -8.52
CA VAL A 58 -17.84 6.81 -9.18
C VAL A 58 -17.99 6.78 -10.69
N GLU A 59 -19.11 6.29 -11.24
CA GLU A 59 -19.33 6.16 -12.69
C GLU A 59 -19.50 7.51 -13.40
N HIS A 60 -20.02 8.50 -12.69
CA HIS A 60 -20.21 9.87 -13.18
C HIS A 60 -19.12 10.83 -12.69
N TYR A 61 -18.07 10.31 -12.01
CA TYR A 61 -17.08 11.17 -11.35
C TYR A 61 -16.46 12.16 -12.32
N TRP A 62 -16.08 11.71 -13.52
CA TRP A 62 -15.33 12.49 -14.50
C TRP A 62 -16.18 13.17 -15.57
N ASP A 63 -17.52 13.13 -15.48
CA ASP A 63 -18.42 13.57 -16.57
C ASP A 63 -18.24 15.05 -16.94
N LYS A 64 -17.87 15.89 -15.97
CA LYS A 64 -17.61 17.33 -16.17
C LYS A 64 -16.13 17.69 -16.25
N PHE A 65 -15.24 16.70 -16.19
CA PHE A 65 -13.81 16.94 -16.25
C PHE A 65 -13.35 17.10 -17.69
N ASP A 66 -12.69 18.21 -18.01
CA ASP A 66 -12.08 18.43 -19.32
C ASP A 66 -10.69 17.78 -19.36
N PHE A 67 -10.59 16.61 -20.01
CA PHE A 67 -9.33 15.87 -20.16
C PHE A 67 -8.34 16.54 -21.11
N THR A 68 -8.74 17.57 -21.88
CA THR A 68 -7.86 18.32 -22.78
C THR A 68 -7.25 19.56 -22.13
N ASP A 69 -7.71 19.91 -20.93
CA ASP A 69 -7.25 21.06 -20.17
C ASP A 69 -5.88 20.78 -19.52
N ARG A 70 -4.84 21.36 -20.12
CA ARG A 70 -3.44 21.16 -19.72
C ARG A 70 -3.06 21.83 -18.41
N GLU A 71 -3.88 22.72 -17.86
CA GLU A 71 -3.60 23.29 -16.54
C GLU A 71 -3.63 22.22 -15.45
N TRP A 72 -4.46 21.18 -15.61
CA TRP A 72 -4.46 20.03 -14.70
C TRP A 72 -3.13 19.26 -14.70
N ILE A 73 -2.45 19.20 -15.84
CA ILE A 73 -1.13 18.55 -15.93
C ILE A 73 -0.07 19.42 -15.26
N ALA A 74 -0.15 20.75 -15.45
CA ALA A 74 0.76 21.71 -14.83
C ALA A 74 0.52 21.88 -13.31
N ASP A 75 -0.68 21.56 -12.82
CA ASP A 75 -1.05 21.59 -11.40
C ASP A 75 -1.12 20.17 -10.82
N SER A 76 0.05 19.54 -10.69
CA SER A 76 0.18 18.14 -10.30
C SER A 76 -0.56 17.79 -9.01
N GLY A 77 -0.52 18.65 -7.99
CA GLY A 77 -1.20 18.45 -6.71
C GLY A 77 -2.72 18.46 -6.82
N ALA A 78 -3.29 19.37 -7.62
CA ALA A 78 -4.74 19.45 -7.85
C ALA A 78 -5.28 18.21 -8.56
N LEU A 79 -4.57 17.71 -9.57
CA LEU A 79 -4.94 16.48 -10.28
C LEU A 79 -4.82 15.24 -9.38
N GLU A 80 -3.73 15.14 -8.62
CA GLU A 80 -3.52 14.04 -7.66
C GLU A 80 -4.60 14.03 -6.59
N GLN A 81 -4.94 15.18 -5.99
CA GLN A 81 -6.03 15.27 -5.01
C GLN A 81 -7.39 14.91 -5.64
N THR A 82 -7.63 15.33 -6.89
CA THR A 82 -8.84 14.96 -7.63
C THR A 82 -8.92 13.44 -7.85
N PHE A 83 -7.80 12.79 -8.15
CA PHE A 83 -7.72 11.35 -8.27
C PHE A 83 -7.87 10.64 -6.91
N ALA A 84 -7.25 11.15 -5.84
CA ALA A 84 -7.37 10.61 -4.49
C ALA A 84 -8.83 10.64 -4.00
N ASN A 85 -9.54 11.75 -4.25
CA ASN A 85 -10.96 11.88 -3.96
C ASN A 85 -11.79 10.86 -4.75
N TYR A 86 -11.47 10.64 -6.03
CA TYR A 86 -12.12 9.65 -6.89
C TYR A 86 -12.01 8.23 -6.32
N ILE A 87 -10.79 7.78 -6.02
CA ILE A 87 -10.57 6.44 -5.46
C ILE A 87 -11.05 6.31 -4.00
N GLY A 88 -11.16 7.42 -3.26
CA GLY A 88 -11.77 7.46 -1.93
C GLY A 88 -13.26 7.10 -1.93
N ILE A 89 -13.99 7.40 -3.00
CA ILE A 89 -15.42 7.03 -3.14
C ILE A 89 -15.56 5.54 -3.50
N MET A 90 -14.59 4.97 -4.23
CA MET A 90 -14.64 3.58 -4.71
C MET A 90 -14.74 2.54 -3.60
N GLY A 91 -14.25 2.84 -2.39
CA GLY A 91 -14.35 1.95 -1.23
C GLY A 91 -15.80 1.61 -0.84
N TYR A 92 -16.77 2.38 -1.32
CA TYR A 92 -18.20 2.19 -1.05
C TYR A 92 -18.99 1.68 -2.27
N ALA A 93 -18.34 1.56 -3.43
CA ALA A 93 -18.98 1.17 -4.68
C ALA A 93 -18.83 -0.34 -4.95
N PRO A 94 -19.78 -0.97 -5.65
CA PRO A 94 -19.62 -2.34 -6.14
C PRO A 94 -18.40 -2.47 -7.06
N GLU A 95 -17.72 -3.62 -7.00
CA GLU A 95 -16.49 -3.87 -7.77
C GLU A 95 -16.66 -3.65 -9.28
N ASN A 96 -17.81 -4.06 -9.84
CA ASN A 96 -18.11 -3.87 -11.24
C ASN A 96 -18.21 -2.39 -11.63
N SER A 97 -18.79 -1.54 -10.77
CA SER A 97 -18.86 -0.08 -10.99
C SER A 97 -17.47 0.55 -10.97
N VAL A 98 -16.59 0.09 -10.08
CA VAL A 98 -15.18 0.54 -10.04
C VAL A 98 -14.45 0.19 -11.33
N ARG A 99 -14.53 -1.07 -11.79
CA ARG A 99 -13.92 -1.52 -13.05
C ARG A 99 -14.45 -0.74 -14.25
N THR A 100 -15.77 -0.60 -14.37
CA THR A 100 -16.40 0.18 -15.45
C THR A 100 -15.95 1.64 -15.42
N SER A 101 -15.86 2.25 -14.24
CA SER A 101 -15.45 3.65 -14.15
C SER A 101 -14.00 3.87 -14.55
N PHE A 102 -13.05 3.02 -14.12
CA PHE A 102 -11.67 3.10 -14.63
C PHE A 102 -11.59 2.96 -16.15
N ALA A 103 -12.29 1.97 -16.72
CA ALA A 103 -12.33 1.80 -18.17
C ALA A 103 -12.87 3.06 -18.88
N LYS A 104 -13.96 3.65 -18.38
CA LYS A 104 -14.54 4.90 -18.90
C LYS A 104 -13.59 6.09 -18.74
N THR A 105 -12.92 6.24 -17.60
CA THR A 105 -11.94 7.29 -17.34
C THR A 105 -10.82 7.25 -18.38
N PHE A 106 -10.18 6.09 -18.58
CA PHE A 106 -9.07 5.97 -19.53
C PHE A 106 -9.54 6.08 -20.98
N ALA A 107 -10.69 5.51 -21.34
CA ALA A 107 -11.27 5.71 -22.68
C ALA A 107 -11.55 7.19 -22.98
N THR A 108 -11.97 7.98 -21.97
CA THR A 108 -12.20 9.41 -22.14
C THR A 108 -10.89 10.21 -22.17
N ALA A 109 -9.93 9.86 -21.31
CA ALA A 109 -8.61 10.47 -21.27
C ALA A 109 -7.82 10.25 -22.56
N ALA A 110 -8.11 9.20 -23.33
CA ALA A 110 -7.45 8.89 -24.60
C ALA A 110 -7.55 10.03 -25.64
N LYS A 111 -8.45 11.00 -25.45
CA LYS A 111 -8.56 12.22 -26.27
C LYS A 111 -7.31 13.13 -26.17
N ASP A 112 -6.58 13.09 -25.06
CA ASP A 112 -5.30 13.79 -24.89
C ASP A 112 -4.26 12.85 -24.29
N SER A 113 -3.23 12.57 -25.08
CA SER A 113 -2.25 11.54 -24.77
C SER A 113 -1.32 11.93 -23.60
N ALA A 114 -1.21 13.22 -23.27
CA ALA A 114 -0.45 13.69 -22.12
C ALA A 114 -1.26 13.53 -20.83
N MET A 115 -2.55 13.89 -20.83
CA MET A 115 -3.46 13.65 -19.72
C MET A 115 -3.59 12.15 -19.43
N TYR A 116 -3.72 11.33 -20.48
CA TYR A 116 -3.77 9.87 -20.37
C TYR A 116 -2.59 9.30 -19.59
N ARG A 117 -1.37 9.65 -20.01
CA ARG A 117 -0.12 9.20 -19.36
C ARG A 117 -0.01 9.75 -17.94
N ARG A 118 -0.42 11.00 -17.72
CA ARG A 118 -0.39 11.60 -16.38
C ARG A 118 -1.33 10.87 -15.42
N LEU A 119 -2.56 10.56 -15.84
CA LEU A 119 -3.50 9.77 -15.03
C LEU A 119 -3.00 8.35 -14.79
N ALA A 120 -2.34 7.72 -15.77
CA ALA A 120 -1.72 6.40 -15.59
C ALA A 120 -0.64 6.43 -14.51
N GLN A 121 0.22 7.46 -14.50
CA GLN A 121 1.25 7.65 -13.47
C GLN A 121 0.64 7.90 -12.08
N VAL A 122 -0.40 8.72 -11.99
CA VAL A 122 -1.10 8.98 -10.72
C VAL A 122 -1.77 7.69 -10.23
N ALA A 123 -2.43 6.94 -11.09
CA ALA A 123 -3.06 5.67 -10.72
C ALA A 123 -2.04 4.65 -10.20
N GLU A 124 -0.87 4.55 -10.84
CA GLU A 124 0.22 3.71 -10.34
C GLU A 124 0.73 4.17 -8.98
N HIS A 125 0.99 5.47 -8.81
CA HIS A 125 1.48 6.05 -7.56
C HIS A 125 0.55 5.72 -6.38
N TYR A 126 -0.76 5.84 -6.58
CA TYR A 126 -1.71 5.59 -5.50
C TYR A 126 -2.05 4.11 -5.32
N LEU A 127 -2.16 3.33 -6.39
CA LEU A 127 -2.74 1.98 -6.31
C LEU A 127 -1.70 0.85 -6.30
N TYR A 128 -0.48 1.09 -6.77
CA TYR A 128 0.53 0.05 -6.95
C TYR A 128 1.80 0.24 -6.13
N GLU A 129 2.22 1.49 -5.88
CA GLU A 129 3.43 1.77 -5.12
C GLU A 129 3.35 1.19 -3.70
N PRO A 130 4.38 0.47 -3.22
CA PRO A 130 4.30 -0.28 -1.96
C PRO A 130 3.99 0.57 -0.72
N ASN A 131 4.46 1.82 -0.71
CA ASN A 131 4.31 2.74 0.41
C ASN A 131 3.02 3.58 0.34
N SER A 132 2.21 3.41 -0.70
CA SER A 132 0.95 4.13 -0.79
C SER A 132 -0.05 3.61 0.25
N PRO A 133 -0.65 4.47 1.08
CA PRO A 133 -1.73 4.07 1.98
C PRO A 133 -3.02 3.69 1.22
N MET A 134 -3.11 4.06 -0.05
CA MET A 134 -4.25 3.74 -0.93
C MET A 134 -3.97 2.56 -1.86
N LYS A 135 -2.84 1.86 -1.67
CA LYS A 135 -2.45 0.70 -2.47
C LYS A 135 -3.60 -0.31 -2.53
N ASN A 136 -3.99 -0.68 -3.74
CA ASN A 136 -5.04 -1.66 -3.98
C ASN A 136 -4.76 -2.38 -5.30
N GLU A 137 -4.23 -3.60 -5.21
CA GLU A 137 -3.82 -4.39 -6.37
C GLU A 137 -5.00 -4.70 -7.30
N ALA A 138 -6.20 -4.95 -6.76
CA ALA A 138 -7.38 -5.25 -7.58
C ALA A 138 -7.82 -4.04 -8.41
N TRP A 139 -7.80 -2.84 -7.82
CA TRP A 139 -8.08 -1.60 -8.55
C TRP A 139 -6.99 -1.29 -9.57
N TYR A 140 -5.72 -1.52 -9.21
CA TYR A 140 -4.62 -1.34 -10.15
C TYR A 140 -4.68 -2.31 -11.33
N VAL A 141 -5.12 -3.55 -11.12
CA VAL A 141 -5.39 -4.50 -12.21
C VAL A 141 -6.45 -3.96 -13.17
N ALA A 142 -7.54 -3.36 -12.66
CA ALA A 142 -8.55 -2.74 -13.52
C ALA A 142 -7.98 -1.57 -14.35
N VAL A 143 -7.08 -0.78 -13.76
CA VAL A 143 -6.34 0.27 -14.47
C VAL A 143 -5.45 -0.35 -15.55
N LEU A 144 -4.63 -1.35 -15.22
CA LEU A 144 -3.75 -2.03 -16.16
C LEU A 144 -4.53 -2.64 -17.33
N ASP A 145 -5.66 -3.30 -17.06
CA ASP A 145 -6.49 -3.90 -18.11
C ASP A 145 -7.01 -2.81 -19.08
N ALA A 146 -7.40 -1.63 -18.57
CA ALA A 146 -7.76 -0.49 -19.41
C ALA A 146 -6.56 0.02 -20.24
N LEU A 147 -5.41 0.27 -19.60
CA LEU A 147 -4.17 0.77 -20.23
C LEU A 147 -3.53 -0.19 -21.25
N LEU A 148 -3.79 -1.49 -21.13
CA LEU A 148 -3.26 -2.49 -22.05
C LEU A 148 -4.17 -2.68 -23.27
N SER A 149 -5.45 -2.39 -23.13
CA SER A 149 -6.47 -2.54 -24.18
C SER A 149 -6.51 -1.39 -25.20
N ASP A 150 -5.98 -0.21 -24.87
CA ASP A 150 -6.04 0.97 -25.75
C ASP A 150 -4.90 1.04 -26.78
N SER A 151 -4.91 2.03 -27.67
CA SER A 151 -3.86 2.27 -28.67
C SER A 151 -3.06 3.57 -28.47
N VAL A 152 -3.26 4.27 -27.34
CA VAL A 152 -2.58 5.53 -26.95
C VAL A 152 -1.14 5.26 -26.52
N LEU A 153 -0.92 4.16 -25.79
CA LEU A 153 0.41 3.73 -25.38
C LEU A 153 1.10 2.93 -26.49
N THR A 154 2.38 3.22 -26.70
CA THR A 154 3.24 2.44 -27.59
C THR A 154 3.52 1.06 -27.01
N ASP A 155 3.90 0.10 -27.85
CA ASP A 155 4.29 -1.25 -27.39
C ASP A 155 5.41 -1.20 -26.35
N ALA A 156 6.38 -0.29 -26.54
CA ALA A 156 7.47 -0.06 -25.58
C ALA A 156 6.97 0.41 -24.21
N GLU A 157 5.99 1.32 -24.17
CA GLU A 157 5.38 1.78 -22.92
C GLU A 157 4.58 0.67 -22.23
N LYS A 158 3.96 -0.23 -23.00
CA LYS A 158 3.18 -1.35 -22.48
C LYS A 158 4.02 -2.46 -21.86
N VAL A 159 5.29 -2.64 -22.24
CA VAL A 159 6.17 -3.68 -21.67
C VAL A 159 6.18 -3.64 -20.14
N ARG A 160 6.34 -2.45 -19.58
CA ARG A 160 6.38 -2.27 -18.11
C ARG A 160 5.03 -2.58 -17.46
N LEU A 161 3.93 -2.13 -18.06
CA LEU A 161 2.58 -2.38 -17.57
C LEU A 161 2.21 -3.87 -17.64
N GLN A 162 2.64 -4.57 -18.70
CA GLN A 162 2.48 -6.02 -18.84
C GLN A 162 3.26 -6.76 -17.76
N PHE A 163 4.50 -6.34 -17.48
CA PHE A 163 5.29 -6.91 -16.39
C PHE A 163 4.61 -6.69 -15.03
N GLN A 164 4.14 -5.47 -14.74
CA GLN A 164 3.39 -5.18 -13.51
C GLN A 164 2.12 -6.03 -13.42
N ARG A 165 1.38 -6.18 -14.52
CA ARG A 165 0.21 -7.06 -14.59
C ARG A 165 0.58 -8.51 -14.29
N GLN A 166 1.69 -9.01 -14.82
CA GLN A 166 2.20 -10.34 -14.51
C GLN A 166 2.57 -10.47 -13.03
N MET A 167 3.20 -9.45 -12.43
CA MET A 167 3.55 -9.45 -11.00
C MET A 167 2.31 -9.49 -10.12
N THR A 168 1.25 -8.75 -10.45
CA THR A 168 -0.02 -8.85 -9.72
C THR A 168 -0.53 -10.28 -9.72
N GLN A 169 -0.39 -11.04 -10.80
CA GLN A 169 -0.89 -12.43 -10.89
C GLN A 169 -0.09 -13.44 -10.05
N ARG A 170 1.06 -13.08 -9.47
CA ARG A 170 1.84 -13.97 -8.62
C ARG A 170 1.17 -14.14 -7.26
N ASN A 171 1.12 -15.39 -6.79
CA ASN A 171 0.67 -15.79 -5.45
C ASN A 171 -0.70 -15.19 -5.07
N GLN A 172 -1.65 -15.26 -6.00
CA GLN A 172 -3.02 -14.78 -5.79
C GLN A 172 -3.71 -15.53 -4.64
N VAL A 173 -4.60 -14.83 -3.93
CA VAL A 173 -5.41 -15.44 -2.86
C VAL A 173 -6.22 -16.61 -3.43
N GLY A 174 -6.19 -17.75 -2.74
CA GLY A 174 -6.82 -19.01 -3.15
C GLY A 174 -5.92 -19.91 -4.02
N GLU A 175 -4.86 -19.36 -4.62
CA GLU A 175 -3.90 -20.11 -5.43
C GLU A 175 -2.75 -20.66 -4.59
N LYS A 176 -2.10 -21.70 -5.11
CA LYS A 176 -0.90 -22.26 -4.47
C LYS A 176 0.27 -21.28 -4.60
N ALA A 177 0.91 -20.93 -3.48
CA ALA A 177 2.07 -20.05 -3.48
C ALA A 177 3.26 -20.69 -4.20
N ALA A 178 4.09 -19.89 -4.88
CA ALA A 178 5.31 -20.36 -5.52
C ALA A 178 6.28 -20.96 -4.48
N ASP A 179 6.93 -22.07 -4.80
CA ASP A 179 7.88 -22.69 -3.85
C ASP A 179 9.11 -21.78 -3.63
N ILE A 180 9.61 -21.82 -2.40
CA ILE A 180 10.74 -21.02 -1.94
C ILE A 180 11.86 -21.97 -1.53
N PRO A 181 12.91 -22.14 -2.33
CA PRO A 181 14.14 -22.77 -1.85
C PRO A 181 14.83 -21.82 -0.87
N PHE A 182 15.34 -22.36 0.24
CA PHE A 182 16.11 -21.57 1.21
C PHE A 182 17.17 -22.42 1.89
N VAL A 183 18.18 -21.75 2.44
CA VAL A 183 19.16 -22.35 3.34
C VAL A 183 19.06 -21.72 4.72
N THR A 184 19.19 -22.52 5.77
CA THR A 184 19.24 -22.03 7.16
C THR A 184 20.66 -21.66 7.56
N SER A 185 20.84 -20.97 8.70
CA SER A 185 22.16 -20.60 9.20
C SER A 185 23.10 -21.79 9.44
N ASN A 186 22.54 -22.98 9.68
CA ASN A 186 23.30 -24.21 9.90
C ASN A 186 23.62 -24.95 8.59
N GLY A 187 23.32 -24.36 7.43
CA GLY A 187 23.56 -24.95 6.11
C GLY A 187 22.54 -25.99 5.68
N VAL A 188 21.44 -26.15 6.43
CA VAL A 188 20.35 -27.07 6.03
C VAL A 188 19.53 -26.41 4.92
N GLU A 189 19.47 -27.07 3.77
CA GLU A 189 18.59 -26.71 2.65
C GLU A 189 17.14 -27.10 2.96
N GLY A 190 16.19 -26.28 2.53
CA GLY A 190 14.77 -26.52 2.69
C GLY A 190 13.95 -25.86 1.59
N SER A 191 12.65 -26.16 1.59
CA SER A 191 11.70 -25.42 0.76
C SER A 191 10.38 -25.17 1.48
N LEU A 192 9.61 -24.18 1.01
CA LEU A 192 8.28 -23.87 1.53
C LEU A 192 7.38 -25.11 1.50
N TYR A 193 7.42 -25.89 0.41
CA TYR A 193 6.64 -27.12 0.28
C TYR A 193 7.14 -28.27 1.17
N GLY A 194 8.37 -28.19 1.67
CA GLY A 194 8.90 -29.12 2.67
C GLY A 194 8.25 -28.97 4.06
N LEU A 195 7.71 -27.79 4.37
CA LEU A 195 7.14 -27.48 5.69
C LEU A 195 5.84 -28.27 5.96
N LYS A 196 5.78 -28.90 7.14
CA LYS A 196 4.68 -29.80 7.54
C LYS A 196 3.57 -29.14 8.34
N SER A 197 3.78 -27.93 8.83
CA SER A 197 2.80 -27.20 9.62
C SER A 197 1.54 -26.91 8.79
N PRO A 198 0.34 -27.04 9.39
CA PRO A 198 -0.93 -26.71 8.73
C PRO A 198 -0.99 -25.29 8.19
N TYR A 199 -0.37 -24.32 8.85
CA TYR A 199 -0.30 -22.96 8.37
C TYR A 199 1.14 -22.46 8.36
N VAL A 200 1.44 -21.55 7.43
CA VAL A 200 2.74 -20.87 7.35
C VAL A 200 2.51 -19.37 7.28
N LEU A 201 3.09 -18.64 8.22
CA LEU A 201 3.26 -17.19 8.11
C LEU A 201 4.62 -16.95 7.45
N LEU A 202 4.59 -16.57 6.18
CA LEU A 202 5.77 -16.25 5.41
C LEU A 202 6.09 -14.75 5.57
N PHE A 203 7.33 -14.47 5.94
CA PHE A 203 7.81 -13.13 6.24
C PHE A 203 9.10 -12.83 5.46
N PHE A 204 8.98 -12.07 4.38
CA PHE A 204 10.14 -11.52 3.68
C PHE A 204 10.65 -10.29 4.41
N HIS A 205 11.94 -10.28 4.72
CA HIS A 205 12.55 -9.24 5.55
C HIS A 205 13.94 -8.85 5.05
N ASP A 206 14.39 -7.69 5.51
CA ASP A 206 15.76 -7.22 5.36
C ASP A 206 16.37 -6.95 6.76
N PRO A 207 17.60 -7.42 7.05
CA PRO A 207 18.29 -7.24 8.33
C PRO A 207 18.42 -5.79 8.81
N ASP A 208 18.56 -4.84 7.89
CA ASP A 208 18.79 -3.43 8.17
C ASP A 208 17.48 -2.60 8.15
N CYS A 209 16.33 -3.26 8.02
CA CYS A 209 15.03 -2.61 7.97
C CYS A 209 14.42 -2.42 9.36
N GLY A 210 14.26 -1.17 9.78
CA GLY A 210 13.58 -0.80 11.04
C GLY A 210 12.14 -1.32 11.14
N THR A 211 11.38 -1.23 10.05
CA THR A 211 10.00 -1.76 9.99
C THR A 211 9.96 -3.28 10.09
N CYS A 212 10.95 -4.00 9.53
CA CYS A 212 11.07 -5.45 9.73
C CYS A 212 11.27 -5.79 11.20
N ARG A 213 12.13 -5.05 11.91
CA ARG A 213 12.36 -5.26 13.35
C ARG A 213 11.09 -5.03 14.17
N ASP A 214 10.35 -3.97 13.90
CA ASP A 214 9.09 -3.68 14.59
C ASP A 214 8.06 -4.80 14.32
N LEU A 215 8.00 -5.29 13.08
CA LEU A 215 7.11 -6.38 12.70
C LEU A 215 7.49 -7.71 13.35
N THR A 216 8.77 -8.03 13.45
CA THR A 216 9.26 -9.18 14.23
C THR A 216 8.74 -9.12 15.66
N LEU A 217 8.84 -7.97 16.33
CA LEU A 217 8.36 -7.80 17.70
C LEU A 217 6.83 -7.93 17.81
N MET A 218 6.08 -7.44 16.83
CA MET A 218 4.62 -7.59 16.80
C MET A 218 4.19 -9.05 16.64
N ILE A 219 4.80 -9.78 15.71
CA ILE A 219 4.53 -11.21 15.49
C ILE A 219 4.90 -12.02 16.74
N ASP A 220 6.07 -11.77 17.33
CA ASP A 220 6.54 -12.48 18.52
C ASP A 220 5.66 -12.24 19.75
N ARG A 221 5.10 -11.03 19.91
CA ARG A 221 4.26 -10.68 21.07
C ARG A 221 2.78 -11.02 20.89
N SER A 222 2.35 -11.44 19.71
CA SER A 222 0.95 -11.77 19.44
C SER A 222 0.55 -13.06 20.14
N GLY A 223 -0.37 -12.97 21.11
CA GLY A 223 -0.86 -14.14 21.84
C GLY A 223 -1.50 -15.20 20.93
N VAL A 224 -2.21 -14.78 19.88
CA VAL A 224 -2.85 -15.67 18.91
C VAL A 224 -1.82 -16.45 18.10
N ILE A 225 -0.80 -15.75 17.57
CA ILE A 225 0.28 -16.40 16.80
C ILE A 225 1.09 -17.32 17.70
N GLN A 226 1.43 -16.90 18.93
CA GLN A 226 2.16 -17.73 19.89
C GLN A 226 1.39 -19.00 20.27
N GLN A 227 0.06 -18.93 20.43
CA GLN A 227 -0.76 -20.11 20.70
C GLN A 227 -0.76 -21.10 19.52
N LEU A 228 -0.82 -20.59 18.28
CA LEU A 228 -0.75 -21.44 17.07
C LEU A 228 0.62 -22.08 16.89
N ILE A 229 1.70 -21.36 17.23
CA ILE A 229 3.06 -21.91 17.26
C ILE A 229 3.18 -23.01 18.31
N ALA A 230 2.71 -22.75 19.54
CA ALA A 230 2.81 -23.69 20.66
C ALA A 230 2.04 -25.00 20.39
N SER A 231 0.90 -24.90 19.69
CA SER A 231 0.10 -26.04 19.23
C SER A 231 0.61 -26.68 17.95
N LYS A 232 1.73 -26.21 17.39
CA LYS A 232 2.36 -26.68 16.13
C LYS A 232 1.47 -26.52 14.88
N GLN A 233 0.45 -25.66 14.95
CA GLN A 233 -0.43 -25.37 13.83
C GLN A 233 0.18 -24.34 12.87
N LEU A 234 1.03 -23.44 13.37
CA LEU A 234 1.66 -22.38 12.58
C LEU A 234 3.18 -22.45 12.68
N THR A 235 3.84 -22.28 11.53
CA THR A 235 5.27 -21.95 11.48
C THR A 235 5.46 -20.58 10.87
N VAL A 236 6.33 -19.78 11.48
CA VAL A 236 6.79 -18.53 10.88
C VAL A 236 8.04 -18.84 10.05
N LEU A 237 7.96 -18.66 8.74
CA LEU A 237 9.11 -18.79 7.84
C LEU A 237 9.59 -17.40 7.47
N THR A 238 10.76 -16.97 7.96
CA THR A 238 11.40 -15.74 7.50
C THR A 238 12.31 -16.04 6.33
N ILE A 239 12.31 -15.17 5.32
CA ILE A 239 13.18 -15.28 4.15
C ILE A 239 13.91 -13.97 3.96
N TYR A 240 15.25 -14.03 3.93
CA TYR A 240 16.09 -12.96 3.41
C TYR A 240 16.34 -13.23 1.92
N PRO A 241 15.94 -12.32 1.00
CA PRO A 241 16.03 -12.55 -0.43
C PRO A 241 17.27 -11.92 -1.12
N ASP A 242 18.16 -11.27 -0.36
CA ASP A 242 19.26 -10.46 -0.88
C ASP A 242 20.66 -11.04 -0.58
N GLU A 243 21.73 -10.35 -0.99
CA GLU A 243 23.09 -10.92 -1.10
C GLU A 243 23.90 -10.98 0.22
N GLU A 244 23.58 -10.14 1.21
CA GLU A 244 24.44 -9.89 2.39
C GLU A 244 24.31 -10.98 3.47
N GLU A 245 24.87 -12.17 3.21
CA GLU A 245 24.80 -13.32 4.12
C GLU A 245 25.24 -13.00 5.54
N GLN A 246 26.37 -12.29 5.70
CA GLN A 246 26.92 -12.02 7.03
C GLN A 246 26.02 -11.05 7.83
N ALA A 247 25.41 -10.07 7.16
CA ALA A 247 24.44 -9.17 7.79
C ALA A 247 23.22 -9.97 8.27
N TRP A 248 22.67 -10.84 7.42
CA TRP A 248 21.59 -11.75 7.78
C TRP A 248 21.94 -12.64 8.96
N ARG A 249 23.09 -13.32 8.94
CA ARG A 249 23.57 -14.19 10.03
C ARG A 249 23.69 -13.45 11.35
N ASN A 250 24.26 -12.24 11.34
CA ASN A 250 24.41 -11.43 12.54
C ASN A 250 23.04 -11.03 13.11
N HIS A 251 22.08 -10.71 12.23
CA HIS A 251 20.72 -10.32 12.61
C HIS A 251 19.93 -11.46 13.28
N LEU A 252 20.18 -12.73 12.96
CA LEU A 252 19.48 -13.87 13.55
C LEU A 252 19.55 -13.93 15.08
N THR A 253 20.59 -13.35 15.69
CA THR A 253 20.73 -13.24 17.15
C THR A 253 19.62 -12.42 17.82
N GLN A 254 18.93 -11.57 17.04
CA GLN A 254 17.83 -10.72 17.49
C GLN A 254 16.46 -11.30 17.14
N MET A 255 16.41 -12.46 16.47
CA MET A 255 15.18 -13.08 15.98
C MET A 255 14.64 -14.13 16.95
N PRO A 256 13.30 -14.26 17.09
CA PRO A 256 12.70 -15.35 17.85
C PRO A 256 13.06 -16.72 17.29
N GLN A 257 13.32 -17.70 18.16
CA GLN A 257 13.76 -19.04 17.73
C GLN A 257 12.63 -20.07 17.77
N LEU A 258 11.71 -19.98 18.74
CA LEU A 258 10.70 -21.02 18.94
C LEU A 258 9.57 -20.90 17.91
N GLY A 259 9.44 -21.90 17.04
CA GLY A 259 8.41 -21.94 15.98
C GLY A 259 8.73 -21.11 14.74
N TRP A 260 9.93 -20.54 14.68
CA TRP A 260 10.41 -19.77 13.55
C TRP A 260 11.46 -20.58 12.79
N ILE A 261 11.44 -20.46 11.47
CA ILE A 261 12.47 -20.97 10.57
C ILE A 261 13.03 -19.77 9.83
N HIS A 262 14.33 -19.55 9.95
CA HIS A 262 15.01 -18.47 9.25
C HIS A 262 15.75 -19.02 8.03
N GLY A 263 15.27 -18.66 6.85
CA GLY A 263 15.85 -19.01 5.58
C GLY A 263 16.50 -17.83 4.88
N TRP A 264 17.50 -18.14 4.07
CA TRP A 264 18.12 -17.25 3.11
C TRP A 264 17.97 -17.83 1.71
N ASP A 265 17.49 -17.02 0.76
CA ASP A 265 17.49 -17.38 -0.66
C ASP A 265 18.87 -17.10 -1.25
N GLN A 266 19.82 -17.99 -0.94
CA GLN A 266 21.23 -17.87 -1.34
C GLN A 266 21.41 -17.69 -2.86
N GLN A 267 20.55 -18.32 -3.66
CA GLN A 267 20.62 -18.24 -5.11
C GLN A 267 19.78 -17.09 -5.69
N ARG A 268 19.10 -16.30 -4.84
CA ARG A 268 18.23 -15.18 -5.21
C ARG A 268 17.18 -15.55 -6.26
N VAL A 269 16.70 -16.79 -6.18
CA VAL A 269 15.70 -17.35 -7.09
C VAL A 269 14.43 -16.50 -7.05
N LEU A 270 14.03 -16.02 -5.88
CA LEU A 270 12.80 -15.25 -5.71
C LEU A 270 12.83 -13.94 -6.48
N ARG A 271 13.97 -13.23 -6.44
CA ARG A 271 14.16 -11.97 -7.19
C ARG A 271 14.44 -12.21 -8.67
N ARG A 272 15.33 -13.15 -9.01
CA ARG A 272 15.74 -13.42 -10.40
C ARG A 272 14.61 -13.96 -11.26
N GLU A 273 13.75 -14.81 -10.69
CA GLU A 273 12.63 -15.43 -11.41
C GLU A 273 11.30 -14.74 -11.11
N HIS A 274 11.30 -13.64 -10.36
CA HIS A 274 10.12 -12.87 -10.00
C HIS A 274 8.99 -13.74 -9.41
N ARG A 275 9.37 -14.69 -8.52
CA ARG A 275 8.42 -15.64 -7.92
C ARG A 275 7.48 -14.97 -6.92
N TYR A 276 7.94 -13.90 -6.30
CA TYR A 276 7.18 -13.06 -5.38
C TYR A 276 7.39 -11.59 -5.76
N ASP A 277 6.38 -10.77 -5.50
CA ASP A 277 6.51 -9.33 -5.60
C ASP A 277 7.21 -8.77 -4.36
N LEU A 278 8.52 -8.52 -4.49
CA LEU A 278 9.41 -8.07 -3.41
C LEU A 278 9.93 -6.66 -3.67
N ARG A 279 9.08 -5.78 -4.24
CA ARG A 279 9.40 -4.37 -4.50
C ARG A 279 9.64 -3.57 -3.22
N ALA A 280 9.05 -3.99 -2.10
CA ALA A 280 9.32 -3.44 -0.78
C ALA A 280 9.37 -4.56 0.25
N LEU A 281 10.16 -4.35 1.30
CA LEU A 281 10.22 -5.21 2.48
C LEU A 281 9.88 -4.35 3.72
N PRO A 282 9.18 -4.90 4.72
CA PRO A 282 8.72 -6.28 4.84
C PRO A 282 7.53 -6.64 3.94
N THR A 283 7.34 -7.93 3.66
CA THR A 283 6.12 -8.46 3.02
C THR A 283 5.65 -9.72 3.75
N LEU A 284 4.35 -9.79 4.07
CA LEU A 284 3.74 -10.94 4.76
C LEU A 284 2.75 -11.70 3.86
N TYR A 285 2.80 -13.01 3.97
CA TYR A 285 1.79 -13.92 3.44
C TYR A 285 1.34 -14.91 4.51
N LEU A 286 0.05 -15.24 4.53
CA LEU A 286 -0.47 -16.35 5.33
C LEU A 286 -0.92 -17.46 4.39
N LEU A 287 -0.44 -18.68 4.64
CA LEU A 287 -0.68 -19.84 3.78
C LEU A 287 -1.37 -20.97 4.56
N ASP A 288 -2.22 -21.72 3.86
CA ASP A 288 -2.89 -22.91 4.40
C ASP A 288 -2.05 -24.21 4.30
N LYS A 289 -2.67 -25.34 4.65
CA LYS A 289 -2.01 -26.66 4.68
C LYS A 289 -1.54 -27.12 3.30
N GLY A 290 -2.27 -26.73 2.26
CA GLY A 290 -1.93 -26.95 0.85
C GLY A 290 -0.94 -25.92 0.31
N LYS A 291 -0.46 -24.98 1.14
CA LYS A 291 0.35 -23.82 0.78
C LYS A 291 -0.40 -22.87 -0.17
N LYS A 292 -1.74 -22.86 -0.11
CA LYS A 292 -2.55 -21.86 -0.79
C LYS A 292 -2.52 -20.55 -0.02
N VAL A 293 -2.53 -19.44 -0.75
CA VAL A 293 -2.46 -18.10 -0.19
C VAL A 293 -3.81 -17.73 0.42
N LEU A 294 -3.84 -17.50 1.72
CA LEU A 294 -5.00 -16.96 2.44
C LEU A 294 -4.93 -15.43 2.46
N ILE A 295 -3.75 -14.89 2.72
CA ILE A 295 -3.47 -13.45 2.72
C ILE A 295 -2.21 -13.20 1.89
N LYS A 296 -2.29 -12.26 0.95
CA LYS A 296 -1.20 -11.75 0.12
C LYS A 296 -0.84 -10.34 0.56
N ASP A 297 0.45 -10.09 0.81
CA ASP A 297 0.99 -8.76 1.14
C ASP A 297 0.15 -8.02 2.22
N GLY A 298 -0.15 -8.75 3.29
CA GLY A 298 -1.04 -8.30 4.36
C GLY A 298 -0.32 -7.46 5.41
N THR A 299 -1.04 -6.49 6.00
CA THR A 299 -0.56 -5.82 7.21
C THR A 299 -0.60 -6.78 8.40
N PHE A 300 0.18 -6.48 9.44
CA PHE A 300 0.18 -7.27 10.68
C PHE A 300 -1.24 -7.49 11.24
N ASN A 301 -2.06 -6.43 11.31
CA ASN A 301 -3.40 -6.52 11.86
C ASN A 301 -4.31 -7.47 11.07
N ILE A 302 -4.20 -7.47 9.73
CA ILE A 302 -4.96 -8.41 8.88
C ILE A 302 -4.49 -9.84 9.12
N ILE A 303 -3.18 -10.05 9.21
CA ILE A 303 -2.59 -11.38 9.47
C ILE A 303 -3.03 -11.90 10.84
N GLU A 304 -2.89 -11.10 11.90
CA GLU A 304 -3.28 -11.47 13.26
C GLU A 304 -4.78 -11.80 13.35
N GLN A 305 -5.63 -10.98 12.72
CA GLN A 305 -7.06 -11.23 12.65
C GLN A 305 -7.37 -12.53 11.89
N ALA A 306 -6.68 -12.80 10.78
CA ALA A 306 -6.85 -14.05 10.04
C ALA A 306 -6.42 -15.26 10.90
N CYS A 307 -5.28 -15.16 11.59
CA CYS A 307 -4.79 -16.17 12.53
C CYS A 307 -5.83 -16.50 13.62
N SER A 308 -6.56 -15.51 14.12
CA SER A 308 -7.60 -15.71 15.16
C SER A 308 -8.80 -16.55 14.71
N LYS A 309 -8.96 -16.73 13.39
CA LYS A 309 -10.08 -17.45 12.76
C LYS A 309 -9.64 -18.78 12.15
N LEU A 310 -8.36 -19.14 12.25
CA LEU A 310 -7.88 -20.40 11.68
C LEU A 310 -8.48 -21.58 12.43
N GLU A 311 -8.92 -22.57 11.67
CA GLU A 311 -9.38 -23.84 12.23
C GLU A 311 -8.17 -24.61 12.75
N VAL A 312 -8.22 -24.94 14.04
CA VAL A 312 -7.22 -25.76 14.73
C VAL A 312 -7.82 -27.14 14.91
N ASP A 313 -7.37 -28.09 14.09
CA ASP A 313 -7.61 -29.53 14.28
C ASP A 313 -6.87 -30.06 15.53
#